data_AF-W4GPA3-F1
#
_entry.id   AF-W4GPA3-F1
#
_cell.length_a   1.000
_cell.length_b   1.000
_cell.length_c   1.000
_cell.angle_alpha   90.00
_cell.angle_beta   90.00
_cell.angle_gamma   90.00
#
_symmetry.space_group_name_H-M   'P 1'
#
loop_
_entity.id
_entity.type
_entity.pdbx_description
1 polymer ?
#
loop_
_entity_poly.entity_id
_entity_poly.type
_entity_poly.pdbx_seq_one_letter_code
_entity_poly.pdbx_strand_id
1 'polypeptide(L)'
;MARSATGRELTDDQRTALYHRLLQLKKNGRVGSGDMKELMRTFNVSRQTVSRIWLRGCHTAAETGCAKVASKKRGRCGATRKHDGNSVRDVVTSKPSYRRSNFRSLAAATGIPKISLWNLLQANKLRRRTSRVKPMLSVKQKSDRFNYVQKLVRSGHVGWQDWTVPIVETKVTARRSKNCDRGTPGTVAMTVTKPIYRRLLVDKVIPAIQAKWPGRRGGTIYLQQDNARPHVAVDDAEVVAASRKNGWNIQLVAQPAMSPDFNVHDLGFFNAIQSLQHQTAVRTIGTEEV
;
A
#
# COMPACT_ATOMS: atom_id res chain seq x y z
N MET A 1 -28.72 -0.15 -11.73
CA MET A 1 -30.10 0.23 -12.08
C MET A 1 -30.61 -0.73 -13.14
N ALA A 2 -31.67 -1.48 -12.85
CA ALA A 2 -32.37 -2.25 -13.86
C ALA A 2 -32.97 -1.26 -14.87
N ARG A 3 -32.56 -1.37 -16.14
CA ARG A 3 -33.13 -0.52 -17.21
C ARG A 3 -34.60 -0.92 -17.37
N SER A 4 -35.51 0.04 -17.22
CA SER A 4 -36.89 -0.09 -17.67
C SER A 4 -36.87 -0.48 -19.15
N ALA A 5 -37.56 -1.57 -19.49
CA ALA A 5 -37.66 -2.08 -20.85
C ALA A 5 -38.39 -1.06 -21.71
N THR A 6 -37.65 -0.26 -22.48
CA THR A 6 -38.23 0.41 -23.64
C THR A 6 -38.77 -0.71 -24.53
N GLY A 7 -40.08 -0.74 -24.78
CA GLY A 7 -40.80 -1.87 -25.39
C GLY A 7 -40.41 -2.27 -26.82
N ARG A 8 -39.22 -1.90 -27.28
CA ARG A 8 -38.67 -2.14 -28.62
C ARG A 8 -37.82 -3.40 -28.72
N GLU A 9 -37.28 -3.91 -27.60
CA GLU A 9 -36.40 -5.09 -27.59
C GLU A 9 -36.86 -6.15 -26.58
N LEU A 10 -36.83 -7.42 -27.01
CA LEU A 10 -37.09 -8.55 -26.10
C LEU A 10 -35.98 -8.65 -25.04
N THR A 11 -36.38 -8.77 -23.79
CA THR A 11 -35.52 -9.13 -22.67
C THR A 11 -34.93 -10.53 -22.84
N ASP A 12 -33.84 -10.85 -22.15
CA ASP A 12 -33.22 -12.18 -22.24
C ASP A 12 -34.17 -13.30 -21.78
N ASP A 13 -35.03 -13.01 -20.81
CA ASP A 13 -36.06 -13.94 -20.33
C ASP A 13 -37.15 -14.17 -21.39
N GLN A 14 -37.63 -13.09 -22.03
CA GLN A 14 -38.60 -13.21 -23.13
C GLN A 14 -38.02 -13.97 -24.33
N ARG A 15 -36.73 -13.79 -24.64
CA ARG A 15 -36.04 -14.54 -25.71
C ARG A 15 -35.95 -16.03 -25.38
N THR A 16 -35.72 -16.35 -24.11
CA THR A 16 -35.68 -17.73 -23.59
C THR A 16 -37.07 -18.37 -23.61
N ALA A 17 -38.09 -17.67 -23.10
CA ALA A 17 -39.48 -18.13 -23.13
C ALA A 17 -39.97 -18.38 -24.57
N LEU A 18 -39.66 -17.48 -25.50
CA LEU A 18 -40.00 -17.64 -26.93
C LEU A 18 -39.33 -18.87 -27.53
N TYR A 19 -38.07 -19.14 -27.20
CA TYR A 19 -37.37 -20.34 -27.67
C TYR A 19 -37.96 -21.64 -27.10
N HIS A 20 -38.28 -21.69 -25.80
CA HIS A 20 -38.94 -22.84 -25.19
C HIS A 20 -40.34 -23.08 -25.76
N ARG A 21 -41.10 -22.03 -26.04
CA ARG A 21 -42.44 -22.16 -26.64
C ARG A 21 -42.35 -22.70 -28.08
N LEU A 22 -41.35 -22.28 -28.84
CA LEU A 22 -41.07 -22.86 -30.16
C LEU A 22 -40.69 -24.35 -30.08
N LEU A 23 -39.93 -24.77 -29.07
CA LEU A 23 -39.62 -26.18 -28.83
C LEU A 23 -40.88 -27.00 -28.56
N GLN A 24 -41.81 -26.48 -27.75
CA GLN A 24 -43.08 -27.14 -27.43
C GLN A 24 -44.03 -27.26 -28.64
N LEU A 25 -44.04 -26.25 -29.52
CA LEU A 25 -44.95 -26.18 -30.67
C LEU A 25 -44.40 -26.89 -31.93
N LYS A 26 -43.13 -27.32 -31.90
CA LYS A 26 -42.48 -27.98 -33.03
C LYS A 26 -43.04 -29.40 -33.20
N LYS A 27 -43.72 -29.66 -34.32
CA LYS A 27 -44.15 -30.98 -34.77
C LYS A 27 -43.45 -31.32 -36.08
N ASN A 28 -42.84 -32.50 -36.21
CA ASN A 28 -42.13 -32.95 -37.41
C ASN A 28 -41.10 -31.94 -37.97
N GLY A 29 -40.35 -31.29 -37.08
CA GLY A 29 -39.32 -30.34 -37.52
C GLY A 29 -39.81 -28.90 -37.79
N ARG A 30 -41.13 -28.66 -37.83
CA ARG A 30 -41.72 -27.37 -38.21
C ARG A 30 -42.73 -26.87 -37.18
N VAL A 31 -42.93 -25.56 -37.13
CA VAL A 31 -43.96 -24.91 -36.31
C VAL A 31 -45.10 -24.52 -37.26
N GLY A 32 -46.35 -24.74 -36.84
CA GLY A 32 -47.53 -24.40 -37.64
C GLY A 32 -47.61 -22.90 -37.96
N SER A 33 -48.17 -22.56 -39.12
CA SER A 33 -48.31 -21.15 -39.54
C SER A 33 -49.19 -20.34 -38.56
N GLY A 34 -50.25 -20.96 -38.02
CA GLY A 34 -51.10 -20.34 -36.99
C GLY A 34 -50.36 -20.10 -35.68
N ASP A 35 -49.64 -21.10 -35.18
CA ASP A 35 -48.81 -21.01 -33.97
C ASP A 35 -47.74 -19.91 -34.09
N MET A 36 -47.14 -19.78 -35.27
CA MET A 36 -46.18 -18.71 -35.57
C MET A 36 -46.83 -17.32 -35.50
N LYS A 37 -48.05 -17.16 -36.06
CA LYS A 37 -48.80 -15.89 -35.96
C LYS A 37 -49.14 -15.55 -34.52
N GLU A 38 -49.52 -16.56 -33.72
CA GLU A 38 -49.84 -16.35 -32.31
C GLU A 38 -48.59 -15.93 -31.52
N LEU A 39 -47.45 -16.60 -31.70
CA LEU A 39 -46.18 -16.21 -31.09
C LEU A 39 -45.76 -14.78 -31.44
N MET A 40 -45.94 -14.38 -32.70
CA MET A 40 -45.65 -13.01 -33.15
C MET A 40 -46.52 -11.99 -32.41
N ARG A 41 -47.80 -12.32 -32.18
CA ARG A 41 -48.75 -11.47 -31.45
C ARG A 41 -48.42 -11.38 -29.96
N THR A 42 -48.19 -12.53 -29.30
CA THR A 42 -47.91 -12.59 -27.85
C THR A 42 -46.62 -11.84 -27.48
N PHE A 43 -45.57 -11.99 -28.28
CA PHE A 43 -44.27 -11.36 -28.01
C PHE A 43 -44.08 -10.02 -28.74
N ASN A 44 -45.07 -9.57 -29.52
CA ASN A 44 -45.04 -8.36 -30.34
C ASN A 44 -43.76 -8.25 -31.21
N VAL A 45 -43.45 -9.30 -31.97
CA VAL A 45 -42.23 -9.37 -32.81
C VAL A 45 -42.49 -9.89 -34.21
N SER A 46 -41.64 -9.48 -35.15
CA SER A 46 -41.70 -9.98 -36.53
C SER A 46 -41.26 -11.45 -36.64
N ARG A 47 -41.80 -12.17 -37.63
CA ARG A 47 -41.42 -13.56 -37.98
C ARG A 47 -39.90 -13.73 -38.13
N GLN A 48 -39.23 -12.73 -38.69
CA GLN A 48 -37.77 -12.73 -38.86
C GLN A 48 -37.03 -12.75 -37.51
N THR A 49 -37.55 -12.05 -36.50
CA THR A 49 -36.97 -12.03 -35.15
C THR A 49 -37.14 -13.39 -34.48
N VAL A 50 -38.33 -13.99 -34.60
CA VAL A 50 -38.61 -15.35 -34.10
C VAL A 50 -37.66 -16.36 -34.76
N SER A 51 -37.52 -16.32 -36.09
CA SER A 51 -36.62 -17.18 -36.85
C SER A 51 -35.15 -17.00 -36.45
N ARG A 52 -34.67 -15.76 -36.30
CA ARG A 52 -33.29 -15.48 -35.84
C ARG A 52 -33.00 -16.04 -34.46
N ILE A 53 -33.97 -15.96 -33.53
CA ILE A 53 -33.82 -16.53 -32.19
C ILE A 53 -33.77 -18.07 -32.27
N TRP A 54 -34.67 -18.67 -33.04
CA TRP A 54 -34.75 -20.11 -33.24
C TRP A 54 -33.46 -20.69 -33.83
N LEU A 55 -33.04 -20.20 -34.99
CA LEU A 55 -31.85 -20.68 -35.70
C LEU A 55 -30.61 -20.56 -34.82
N ARG A 56 -30.46 -19.46 -34.09
CA ARG A 56 -29.37 -19.28 -33.15
C ARG A 56 -29.42 -20.28 -31.99
N GLY A 57 -30.59 -20.47 -31.40
CA GLY A 57 -30.78 -21.45 -30.32
C GLY A 57 -30.40 -22.85 -30.79
N CYS A 58 -30.87 -23.27 -31.97
CA CYS A 58 -30.52 -24.56 -32.57
C CYS A 58 -29.03 -24.70 -32.86
N HIS A 59 -28.39 -23.70 -33.49
CA HIS A 59 -26.96 -23.73 -33.77
C HIS A 59 -26.12 -23.83 -32.50
N THR A 60 -26.42 -23.00 -31.50
CA THR A 60 -25.68 -23.00 -30.23
C THR A 60 -25.93 -24.25 -29.41
N ALA A 61 -27.13 -24.82 -29.47
CA ALA A 61 -27.43 -26.11 -28.85
C ALA A 61 -26.66 -27.26 -29.52
N ALA A 62 -26.55 -27.27 -30.85
CA ALA A 62 -25.76 -28.27 -31.57
C ALA A 62 -24.25 -28.15 -31.28
N GLU A 63 -23.74 -26.93 -31.16
CA GLU A 63 -22.31 -26.67 -30.94
C GLU A 63 -21.87 -26.84 -29.47
N THR A 64 -22.69 -26.38 -28.52
CA THR A 64 -22.31 -26.25 -27.10
C THR A 64 -23.19 -27.05 -26.13
N GLY A 65 -24.12 -27.85 -26.65
CA GLY A 65 -25.09 -28.61 -25.86
C GLY A 65 -26.18 -27.75 -25.19
N CYS A 66 -26.11 -26.42 -25.30
CA CYS A 66 -27.04 -25.48 -24.67
C CYS A 66 -27.45 -24.34 -25.61
N ALA A 67 -28.74 -24.01 -25.62
CA ALA A 67 -29.28 -22.94 -26.47
C ALA A 67 -28.99 -21.55 -25.89
N LYS A 68 -28.05 -20.81 -26.50
CA LYS A 68 -27.65 -19.46 -26.06
C LYS A 68 -28.43 -18.38 -26.81
N VAL A 69 -29.65 -18.08 -26.35
CA VAL A 69 -30.57 -17.14 -27.03
C VAL A 69 -30.50 -15.69 -26.56
N ALA A 70 -29.82 -15.39 -25.44
CA ALA A 70 -29.63 -14.04 -24.88
C ALA A 70 -29.07 -13.01 -25.90
N SER A 71 -29.39 -11.74 -25.75
CA SER A 71 -28.95 -10.67 -26.65
C SER A 71 -27.42 -10.56 -26.71
N LYS A 72 -26.84 -10.46 -27.91
CA LYS A 72 -25.38 -10.22 -28.10
C LYS A 72 -25.01 -8.75 -27.93
N LYS A 73 -25.97 -7.84 -27.75
CA LYS A 73 -25.68 -6.40 -27.60
C LYS A 73 -24.92 -6.11 -26.32
N ARG A 74 -25.19 -6.85 -25.24
CA ARG A 74 -24.48 -6.69 -23.96
C ARG A 74 -22.97 -6.86 -24.17
N GLY A 75 -22.21 -5.81 -23.85
CA GLY A 75 -20.76 -5.77 -24.03
C GLY A 75 -20.27 -5.47 -25.45
N ARG A 76 -21.15 -5.46 -26.47
CA ARG A 76 -20.83 -5.10 -27.86
C ARG A 76 -21.41 -3.75 -28.29
N CYS A 77 -22.28 -3.17 -27.48
CA CYS A 77 -22.85 -1.85 -27.71
C CYS A 77 -22.08 -0.75 -26.95
N GLY A 78 -22.07 0.45 -27.51
CA GLY A 78 -21.44 1.63 -26.93
C GLY A 78 -20.10 1.97 -27.60
N ALA A 79 -19.58 3.15 -27.27
CA ALA A 79 -18.30 3.61 -27.78
C ALA A 79 -17.14 2.76 -27.23
N THR A 80 -16.19 2.43 -28.10
CA THR A 80 -14.95 1.78 -27.69
C THR A 80 -14.13 2.70 -26.80
N ARG A 81 -13.43 2.14 -25.81
CA ARG A 81 -12.55 2.93 -24.93
C ARG A 81 -11.30 3.30 -25.71
N LYS A 82 -11.04 4.59 -25.89
CA LYS A 82 -9.83 5.11 -26.56
C LYS A 82 -8.54 4.86 -25.78
N HIS A 83 -8.63 4.73 -24.45
CA HIS A 83 -7.48 4.56 -23.56
C HIS A 83 -7.69 3.31 -22.71
N ASP A 84 -7.29 2.15 -23.23
CA ASP A 84 -7.28 0.93 -22.43
C ASP A 84 -6.04 0.83 -21.54
N GLY A 85 -6.13 0.06 -20.45
CA GLY A 85 -5.16 0.02 -19.37
C GLY A 85 -3.74 -0.35 -19.81
N ASN A 86 -3.60 -1.29 -20.76
CA ASN A 86 -2.29 -1.74 -21.25
C ASN A 86 -1.61 -0.64 -22.07
N SER A 87 -2.32 -0.05 -23.04
CA SER A 87 -1.80 1.06 -23.85
C SER A 87 -1.41 2.27 -23.00
N VAL A 88 -2.20 2.60 -21.96
CA VAL A 88 -1.88 3.71 -21.06
C VAL A 88 -0.63 3.42 -20.22
N ARG A 89 -0.42 2.18 -19.78
CA ARG A 89 0.77 1.82 -19.00
C ARG A 89 2.05 2.13 -19.77
N ASP A 90 2.11 1.73 -21.04
CA ASP A 90 3.32 1.90 -21.85
C ASP A 90 3.58 3.38 -22.13
N VAL A 91 2.53 4.12 -22.50
CA VAL A 91 2.61 5.57 -22.74
C VAL A 91 3.06 6.32 -21.50
N VAL A 92 2.51 6.00 -20.32
CA VAL A 92 2.92 6.62 -19.05
C VAL A 92 4.35 6.22 -18.67
N THR A 93 4.71 4.95 -18.84
CA THR A 93 6.02 4.38 -18.44
C THR A 93 7.18 4.84 -19.33
N SER A 94 6.90 5.35 -20.53
CA SER A 94 7.92 5.96 -21.39
C SER A 94 8.37 7.36 -20.92
N LYS A 95 7.54 8.10 -20.16
CA LYS A 95 7.81 9.52 -19.84
C LYS A 95 8.68 9.67 -18.59
N PRO A 96 9.59 10.65 -18.45
CA PRO A 96 10.35 10.81 -17.21
C PRO A 96 9.47 10.99 -15.95
N SER A 97 9.96 10.54 -14.79
CA SER A 97 9.19 10.52 -13.52
C SER A 97 8.60 11.87 -13.13
N TYR A 98 9.34 12.96 -13.33
CA TYR A 98 8.89 14.32 -12.99
C TYR A 98 7.65 14.76 -13.80
N ARG A 99 7.47 14.27 -15.04
CA ARG A 99 6.28 14.53 -15.86
C ARG A 99 5.08 13.67 -15.46
N ARG A 100 5.28 12.64 -14.63
CA ARG A 100 4.21 11.78 -14.08
C ARG A 100 3.71 12.22 -12.70
N SER A 101 4.17 13.35 -12.20
CA SER A 101 3.91 13.80 -10.82
C SER A 101 2.45 14.15 -10.55
N ASN A 102 1.79 14.88 -11.47
CA ASN A 102 0.39 15.26 -11.33
C ASN A 102 -0.39 15.07 -12.64
N PHE A 103 -1.71 15.08 -12.57
CA PHE A 103 -2.55 14.85 -13.76
C PHE A 103 -2.37 15.92 -14.83
N ARG A 104 -2.03 17.16 -14.48
CA ARG A 104 -1.80 18.23 -15.48
C ARG A 104 -0.53 17.97 -16.28
N SER A 105 0.58 17.67 -15.61
CA SER A 105 1.84 17.33 -16.29
C SER A 105 1.71 16.04 -17.09
N LEU A 106 1.03 15.03 -16.52
CA LEU A 106 0.87 13.74 -17.17
C LEU A 106 -0.02 13.85 -18.41
N ALA A 107 -1.11 14.61 -18.35
CA ALA A 107 -1.96 14.88 -19.51
C ALA A 107 -1.18 15.59 -20.62
N ALA A 108 -0.42 16.63 -20.29
CA ALA A 108 0.42 17.33 -21.26
C ALA A 108 1.49 16.42 -21.89
N ALA A 109 2.08 15.51 -21.12
CA ALA A 109 3.13 14.61 -21.60
C ALA A 109 2.62 13.41 -22.41
N THR A 110 1.38 12.96 -22.16
CA THR A 110 0.81 11.74 -22.76
C THR A 110 -0.27 12.03 -23.80
N GLY A 111 -0.80 13.25 -23.85
CA GLY A 111 -1.98 13.60 -24.66
C GLY A 111 -3.30 13.04 -24.12
N ILE A 112 -3.27 12.31 -22.99
CA ILE A 112 -4.48 11.73 -22.39
C ILE A 112 -5.20 12.80 -21.58
N PRO A 113 -6.51 13.02 -21.79
CA PRO A 113 -7.27 13.98 -21.01
C PRO A 113 -7.22 13.70 -19.51
N LYS A 114 -7.16 14.76 -18.68
CA LYS A 114 -7.10 14.64 -17.22
C LYS A 114 -8.23 13.80 -16.63
N ILE A 115 -9.44 13.94 -17.17
CA ILE A 115 -10.61 13.18 -16.73
C ILE A 115 -10.46 11.68 -17.01
N SER A 116 -9.85 11.31 -18.13
CA SER A 116 -9.55 9.91 -18.47
C SER A 116 -8.52 9.33 -17.52
N LEU A 117 -7.47 10.08 -17.19
CA LEU A 117 -6.48 9.67 -16.19
C LEU A 117 -7.09 9.49 -14.80
N TRP A 118 -8.04 10.36 -14.42
CA TRP A 118 -8.77 10.24 -13.16
C TRP A 118 -9.66 9.00 -13.13
N ASN A 119 -10.42 8.73 -14.20
CA ASN A 119 -11.23 7.52 -14.33
C ASN A 119 -10.39 6.24 -14.26
N LEU A 120 -9.20 6.23 -14.87
CA LEU A 120 -8.27 5.10 -14.81
C LEU A 120 -7.71 4.88 -13.40
N LEU A 121 -7.48 5.96 -12.64
CA LEU A 121 -7.10 5.86 -11.24
C LEU A 121 -8.25 5.28 -10.39
N GLN A 122 -9.49 5.76 -10.57
CA GLN A 122 -10.66 5.24 -9.85
C GLN A 122 -10.94 3.77 -10.17
N ALA A 123 -10.71 3.36 -11.42
CA ALA A 123 -10.85 1.98 -11.86
C ALA A 123 -9.65 1.08 -11.48
N ASN A 124 -8.71 1.55 -10.65
CA ASN A 124 -7.49 0.86 -10.25
C ASN A 124 -6.55 0.42 -11.40
N LYS A 125 -6.72 1.01 -12.60
CA LYS A 125 -5.83 0.78 -13.75
C LYS A 125 -4.55 1.65 -13.70
N LEU A 126 -4.59 2.74 -12.93
CA LEU A 126 -3.46 3.59 -12.60
C LEU A 126 -3.35 3.67 -11.07
N ARG A 127 -2.13 3.70 -10.51
CA ARG A 127 -1.92 3.87 -9.06
C ARG A 127 -0.92 4.99 -8.81
N ARG A 128 -1.20 5.81 -7.79
CA ARG A 128 -0.22 6.78 -7.28
C ARG A 128 0.86 6.03 -6.52
N ARG A 129 2.12 6.39 -6.76
CA ARG A 129 3.26 5.92 -5.97
C ARG A 129 3.99 7.11 -5.41
N THR A 130 4.20 7.10 -4.10
CA THR A 130 5.13 7.98 -3.41
C THR A 130 6.48 7.27 -3.34
N SER A 131 7.51 7.81 -3.99
CA SER A 131 8.88 7.37 -3.72
C SER A 131 9.36 8.07 -2.46
N ARG A 132 9.87 7.32 -1.47
CA ARG A 132 10.66 7.92 -0.39
C ARG A 132 11.85 8.63 -1.04
N VAL A 133 12.06 9.90 -0.70
CA VAL A 133 13.22 10.65 -1.17
C VAL A 133 14.45 9.93 -0.63
N LYS A 134 15.22 9.32 -1.52
CA LYS A 134 16.51 8.74 -1.15
C LYS A 134 17.54 9.88 -1.12
N PRO A 135 18.38 9.98 -0.08
CA PRO A 135 19.48 10.92 -0.10
C PRO A 135 20.37 10.62 -1.32
N MET A 136 20.85 11.67 -1.99
CA MET A 136 21.82 11.50 -3.06
C MET A 136 23.16 11.10 -2.44
N LEU A 137 23.62 9.89 -2.75
CA LEU A 137 24.87 9.35 -2.20
C LEU A 137 26.04 9.66 -3.12
N SER A 138 27.11 10.21 -2.57
CA SER A 138 28.41 10.33 -3.22
C SER A 138 29.06 8.95 -3.43
N VAL A 139 30.05 8.87 -4.32
CA VAL A 139 30.80 7.62 -4.56
C VAL A 139 31.45 7.11 -3.27
N LYS A 140 32.02 8.03 -2.47
CA LYS A 140 32.58 7.72 -1.15
C LYS A 140 31.54 7.10 -0.22
N GLN A 141 30.36 7.72 -0.09
CA GLN A 141 29.29 7.20 0.77
C GLN A 141 28.81 5.82 0.34
N LYS A 142 28.75 5.54 -0.98
CA LYS A 142 28.44 4.20 -1.49
C LYS A 142 29.49 3.17 -1.08
N SER A 143 30.77 3.51 -1.18
CA SER A 143 31.88 2.66 -0.75
C SER A 143 31.84 2.39 0.75
N ASP A 144 31.68 3.44 1.56
CA ASP A 144 31.59 3.33 3.03
C ASP A 144 30.43 2.42 3.46
N ARG A 145 29.27 2.59 2.81
CA ARG A 145 28.09 1.74 3.03
C ARG A 145 28.34 0.29 2.64
N PHE A 146 28.99 0.04 1.51
CA PHE A 146 29.32 -1.32 1.07
C PHE A 146 30.27 -2.01 2.05
N ASN A 147 31.35 -1.33 2.45
CA ASN A 147 32.33 -1.84 3.41
C ASN A 147 31.69 -2.14 4.77
N TYR A 148 30.77 -1.29 5.22
CA TYR A 148 30.01 -1.51 6.46
C TYR A 148 29.21 -2.81 6.41
N VAL A 149 28.40 -3.00 5.37
CA VAL A 149 27.58 -4.22 5.21
C VAL A 149 28.46 -5.45 5.04
N GLN A 150 29.55 -5.35 4.29
CA GLN A 150 30.47 -6.47 4.07
C GLN A 150 31.08 -7.00 5.37
N LYS A 151 31.41 -6.11 6.32
CA LYS A 151 31.91 -6.49 7.66
C LYS A 151 30.85 -7.24 8.47
N LEU A 152 29.59 -6.82 8.39
CA LEU A 152 28.47 -7.45 9.12
C LEU A 152 28.13 -8.84 8.57
N VAL A 153 28.11 -9.01 7.24
CA VAL A 153 27.79 -10.29 6.59
C VAL A 153 28.87 -11.34 6.86
N ARG A 154 30.14 -10.96 6.81
CA ARG A 154 31.27 -11.89 7.03
C ARG A 154 31.40 -12.38 8.47
N SER A 155 30.89 -11.62 9.44
CA SER A 155 31.02 -11.92 10.86
C SER A 155 29.92 -12.81 11.40
N GLY A 156 28.92 -13.18 10.59
CA GLY A 156 27.89 -14.15 10.97
C GLY A 156 27.12 -13.78 12.24
N HIS A 157 26.96 -12.49 12.54
CA HIS A 157 26.31 -12.04 13.78
C HIS A 157 24.88 -12.59 13.88
N VAL A 158 24.69 -13.56 14.78
CA VAL A 158 23.40 -14.18 15.07
C VAL A 158 22.81 -13.49 16.30
N GLY A 159 21.86 -12.58 16.07
CA GLY A 159 21.02 -11.98 17.11
C GLY A 159 21.17 -10.46 17.20
N TRP A 160 20.12 -9.75 16.79
CA TRP A 160 19.92 -8.32 17.09
C TRP A 160 18.89 -8.23 18.21
N GLN A 161 19.14 -7.40 19.22
CA GLN A 161 18.16 -7.08 20.25
C GLN A 161 17.93 -5.58 20.25
N ASP A 162 16.68 -5.21 20.09
CA ASP A 162 16.26 -3.81 19.99
C ASP A 162 15.91 -3.29 21.38
N TRP A 163 16.46 -2.14 21.73
CA TRP A 163 16.23 -1.47 23.00
C TRP A 163 15.86 -0.02 22.70
N THR A 164 14.63 0.37 23.05
CA THR A 164 14.17 1.76 22.96
C THR A 164 14.01 2.32 24.37
N VAL A 165 14.72 3.40 24.67
CA VAL A 165 14.58 4.15 25.93
C VAL A 165 13.94 5.50 25.61
N PRO A 166 12.70 5.77 26.03
CA PRO A 166 12.08 7.07 25.81
C PRO A 166 12.83 8.14 26.61
N ILE A 167 13.33 9.16 25.92
CA ILE A 167 14.01 10.30 26.55
C ILE A 167 12.95 11.38 26.79
N VAL A 168 12.45 11.42 28.01
CA VAL A 168 11.41 12.38 28.42
C VAL A 168 11.78 13.07 29.72
N GLU A 169 11.40 14.34 29.83
CA GLU A 169 11.51 15.11 31.07
C GLU A 169 10.11 15.32 31.64
N THR A 170 9.91 15.00 32.92
CA THR A 170 8.64 15.32 33.61
C THR A 170 8.71 16.75 34.12
N LYS A 171 7.89 17.64 33.56
CA LYS A 171 7.75 19.02 34.04
C LYS A 171 6.38 19.23 34.64
N VAL A 172 6.35 19.89 35.79
CA VAL A 172 5.09 20.32 36.40
C VAL A 172 4.49 21.45 35.57
N THR A 173 3.21 21.34 35.20
CA THR A 173 2.54 22.36 34.40
C THR A 173 2.42 23.68 35.16
N ALA A 174 3.12 24.71 34.67
CA ALA A 174 3.16 26.02 35.30
C ALA A 174 1.85 26.83 35.15
N ARG A 175 1.03 26.50 34.15
CA ARG A 175 -0.21 27.24 33.82
C ARG A 175 -1.38 26.27 33.67
N ARG A 176 -2.55 26.69 34.16
CA ARG A 176 -3.81 25.98 33.98
C ARG A 176 -4.26 26.16 32.53
N SER A 177 -4.60 25.08 31.87
CA SER A 177 -5.20 25.08 30.53
C SER A 177 -6.52 24.31 30.56
N LYS A 178 -7.32 24.43 29.50
CA LYS A 178 -8.60 23.71 29.37
C LYS A 178 -8.44 22.18 29.49
N ASN A 179 -7.26 21.65 29.17
CA ASN A 179 -6.99 20.21 29.09
C ASN A 179 -6.00 19.72 30.15
N CYS A 180 -5.49 20.59 31.03
CA CYS A 180 -4.50 20.20 32.02
C CYS A 180 -4.45 21.22 33.17
N ASP A 181 -4.67 20.75 34.40
CA ASP A 181 -4.61 21.56 35.60
C ASP A 181 -3.15 21.92 35.96
N ARG A 182 -2.99 23.09 36.58
CA ARG A 182 -1.70 23.57 37.08
C ARG A 182 -1.21 22.61 38.17
N GLY A 183 0.04 22.19 38.10
CA GLY A 183 0.60 21.24 39.07
C GLY A 183 0.65 19.79 38.60
N THR A 184 0.04 19.48 37.45
CA THR A 184 0.04 18.13 36.88
C THR A 184 1.43 17.79 36.30
N PRO A 185 2.02 16.62 36.59
CA PRO A 185 3.24 16.18 35.93
C PRO A 185 2.97 15.94 34.43
N GLY A 186 3.58 16.75 33.58
CA GLY A 186 3.49 16.64 32.13
C GLY A 186 4.80 16.15 31.53
N THR A 187 4.72 15.22 30.59
CA THR A 187 5.86 14.72 29.83
C THR A 187 6.21 15.70 28.73
N VAL A 188 7.39 16.34 28.80
CA VAL A 188 7.85 17.30 27.80
C VAL A 188 9.05 16.74 27.04
N ALA A 189 9.06 16.94 25.73
CA ALA A 189 10.21 16.63 24.89
C ALA A 189 11.41 17.50 25.31
N MET A 190 12.50 16.86 25.70
CA MET A 190 13.75 17.54 26.03
C MET A 190 14.69 17.51 24.82
N THR A 191 15.38 18.61 24.55
CA THR A 191 16.44 18.64 23.54
C THR A 191 17.64 17.83 24.02
N VAL A 192 17.95 16.74 23.32
CA VAL A 192 19.11 15.90 23.63
C VAL A 192 20.37 16.60 23.12
N THR A 193 21.26 16.98 24.04
CA THR A 193 22.61 17.47 23.74
C THR A 193 23.62 16.35 23.90
N LYS A 194 24.86 16.54 23.39
CA LYS A 194 25.91 15.52 23.50
C LYS A 194 26.23 15.09 24.94
N PRO A 195 26.35 16.01 25.92
CA PRO A 195 26.55 15.62 27.32
C PRO A 195 25.34 14.85 27.91
N ILE A 196 24.11 15.25 27.56
CA ILE A 196 22.90 14.55 28.01
C ILE A 196 22.87 13.14 27.43
N TYR A 197 23.16 12.99 26.14
CA TYR A 197 23.22 11.69 25.48
C TYR A 197 24.28 10.78 26.10
N ARG A 198 25.47 11.31 26.39
CA ARG A 198 26.53 10.56 27.10
C ARG A 198 26.04 10.02 28.44
N ARG A 199 25.45 10.88 29.27
CA ARG A 199 24.90 10.48 30.58
C ARG A 199 23.82 9.41 30.44
N LEU A 200 22.94 9.53 29.45
CA LEU A 200 21.94 8.50 29.18
C LEU A 200 22.57 7.15 28.84
N LEU A 201 23.65 7.13 28.04
CA LEU A 201 24.36 5.90 27.74
C LEU A 201 24.96 5.26 29.00
N VAL A 202 25.67 6.06 29.80
CA VAL A 202 26.40 5.59 30.99
C VAL A 202 25.45 5.20 32.14
N ASP A 203 24.43 6.01 32.41
CA ASP A 203 23.60 5.89 33.61
C ASP A 203 22.35 5.04 33.38
N LYS A 204 21.88 4.90 32.13
CA LYS A 204 20.62 4.22 31.81
C LYS A 204 20.82 3.04 30.86
N VAL A 205 21.38 3.27 29.68
CA VAL A 205 21.42 2.25 28.61
C VAL A 205 22.36 1.11 28.97
N ILE A 206 23.62 1.39 29.30
CA ILE A 206 24.61 0.36 29.63
C ILE A 206 24.16 -0.46 30.85
N PRO A 207 23.72 0.14 31.98
CA PRO A 207 23.20 -0.63 33.11
C PRO A 207 21.99 -1.50 32.74
N ALA A 208 21.06 -0.99 31.92
CA ALA A 208 19.90 -1.77 31.47
C ALA A 208 20.30 -2.98 30.62
N ILE A 209 21.28 -2.82 29.72
CA ILE A 209 21.87 -3.92 28.96
C ILE A 209 22.47 -4.93 29.94
N GLN A 210 23.33 -4.49 30.87
CA GLN A 210 23.97 -5.38 31.83
C GLN A 210 22.98 -6.17 32.69
N ALA A 211 21.84 -5.58 33.03
CA ALA A 211 20.79 -6.20 33.84
C ALA A 211 19.92 -7.19 33.07
N LYS A 212 19.65 -6.94 31.79
CA LYS A 212 18.63 -7.68 31.03
C LYS A 212 19.16 -8.45 29.82
N TRP A 213 20.46 -8.36 29.52
CA TRP A 213 21.05 -9.07 28.38
C TRP A 213 20.96 -10.59 28.58
N PRO A 214 20.28 -11.33 27.68
CA PRO A 214 20.08 -12.77 27.84
C PRO A 214 21.27 -13.59 27.29
N GLY A 215 22.22 -12.95 26.60
CA GLY A 215 23.39 -13.60 26.03
C GLY A 215 24.53 -13.79 27.03
N ARG A 216 25.58 -14.50 26.60
CA ARG A 216 26.79 -14.70 27.43
C ARG A 216 27.50 -13.37 27.68
N ARG A 217 27.82 -13.08 28.94
CA ARG A 217 28.54 -11.87 29.38
C ARG A 217 29.92 -11.69 28.74
N GLY A 218 30.61 -12.78 28.41
CA GLY A 218 31.94 -12.75 27.77
C GLY A 218 31.94 -12.44 26.27
N GLY A 219 30.77 -12.32 25.63
CA GLY A 219 30.67 -11.94 24.22
C GLY A 219 30.80 -10.43 24.01
N THR A 220 31.29 -10.03 22.85
CA THR A 220 31.25 -8.61 22.42
C THR A 220 29.82 -8.22 22.06
N ILE A 221 29.34 -7.12 22.63
CA ILE A 221 28.02 -6.55 22.34
C ILE A 221 28.23 -5.26 21.53
N TYR A 222 27.61 -5.17 20.36
CA TYR A 222 27.69 -3.96 19.54
C TYR A 222 26.47 -3.07 19.78
N LEU A 223 26.70 -1.88 20.31
CA LEU A 223 25.67 -0.86 20.49
C LEU A 223 25.70 0.09 19.29
N GLN A 224 24.72 -0.04 18.40
CA GLN A 224 24.65 0.78 17.19
C GLN A 224 23.98 2.13 17.45
N GLN A 225 24.57 3.20 16.92
CA GLN A 225 23.99 4.54 16.88
C GLN A 225 24.08 5.15 15.48
N ASP A 226 23.18 6.10 15.18
CA ASP A 226 23.26 6.89 13.94
C ASP A 226 24.27 8.05 14.09
N ASN A 227 24.39 8.91 13.09
CA ASN A 227 25.29 10.09 13.11
C ASN A 227 24.57 11.39 13.47
N ALA A 228 23.56 11.35 14.34
CA ALA A 228 22.91 12.56 14.83
C ALA A 228 23.91 13.44 15.60
N ARG A 229 23.75 14.77 15.50
CA ARG A 229 24.64 15.75 16.15
C ARG A 229 24.88 15.52 17.64
N PRO A 230 23.89 15.06 18.44
CA PRO A 230 24.09 14.79 19.86
C PRO A 230 24.89 13.51 20.15
N HIS A 231 25.13 12.63 19.18
CA HIS A 231 25.82 11.37 19.46
C HIS A 231 27.30 11.60 19.77
N VAL A 232 27.78 10.84 20.76
CA VAL A 232 29.20 10.84 21.15
C VAL A 232 30.03 10.07 20.13
N ALA A 233 31.34 10.28 20.14
CA ALA A 233 32.25 9.48 19.35
C ALA A 233 32.24 8.01 19.83
N VAL A 234 32.54 7.07 18.94
CA VAL A 234 32.53 5.62 19.26
C VAL A 234 33.58 5.24 20.32
N ASP A 235 34.59 6.08 20.49
CA ASP A 235 35.72 5.95 21.41
C ASP A 235 35.62 6.92 22.61
N ASP A 236 34.43 7.47 22.89
CA ASP A 236 34.21 8.37 24.03
C ASP A 236 34.61 7.69 25.36
N ALA A 237 35.55 8.30 26.07
CA ALA A 237 36.25 7.68 27.19
C ALA A 237 35.32 7.24 28.33
N GLU A 238 34.31 8.05 28.66
CA GLU A 238 33.34 7.73 29.73
C GLU A 238 32.46 6.54 29.33
N VAL A 239 32.01 6.51 28.07
CA VAL A 239 31.21 5.40 27.55
C VAL A 239 32.01 4.11 27.49
N VAL A 240 33.27 4.17 27.02
CA VAL A 240 34.17 3.00 26.99
C VAL A 240 34.44 2.46 28.39
N ALA A 241 34.69 3.33 29.37
CA ALA A 241 34.90 2.93 30.76
C ALA A 241 33.67 2.22 31.35
N ALA A 242 32.47 2.77 31.16
CA ALA A 242 31.22 2.15 31.60
C ALA A 242 30.96 0.81 30.91
N SER A 243 31.26 0.73 29.61
CA SER A 243 31.04 -0.44 28.76
C SER A 243 31.94 -1.64 29.07
N ARG A 244 33.10 -1.38 29.67
CA ARG A 244 34.09 -2.40 30.08
C ARG A 244 34.04 -2.78 31.55
N LYS A 245 33.19 -2.09 32.32
CA LYS A 245 33.06 -2.31 33.76
C LYS A 245 32.61 -3.76 34.02
N ASN A 246 33.17 -4.39 35.05
CA ASN A 246 32.79 -5.74 35.48
C ASN A 246 32.91 -6.80 34.36
N GLY A 247 33.91 -6.73 33.48
CA GLY A 247 34.16 -7.77 32.47
C GLY A 247 33.14 -7.82 31.33
N TRP A 248 32.34 -6.76 31.15
CA TRP A 248 31.54 -6.58 29.94
C TRP A 248 32.42 -6.09 28.79
N ASN A 249 32.02 -6.37 27.55
CA ASN A 249 32.66 -5.82 26.35
C ASN A 249 31.59 -5.24 25.42
N ILE A 250 31.08 -4.06 25.76
CA ILE A 250 30.13 -3.33 24.93
C ILE A 250 30.91 -2.34 24.05
N GLN A 251 30.65 -2.35 22.74
CA GLN A 251 31.35 -1.51 21.76
C GLN A 251 30.33 -0.65 21.01
N LEU A 252 30.52 0.67 21.09
CA LEU A 252 29.69 1.60 20.35
C LEU A 252 30.10 1.58 18.88
N VAL A 253 29.12 1.46 17.98
CA VAL A 253 29.34 1.48 16.52
C VAL A 253 28.46 2.53 15.87
N ALA A 254 29.05 3.34 15.00
CA ALA A 254 28.34 4.36 14.25
C ALA A 254 28.01 3.86 12.85
N GLN A 255 26.83 4.22 12.36
CA GLN A 255 26.45 3.95 10.98
C GLN A 255 27.21 4.85 9.99
N PRO A 256 27.35 4.44 8.72
CA PRO A 256 27.79 5.34 7.67
C PRO A 256 26.83 6.53 7.49
N ALA A 257 27.36 7.69 7.10
CA ALA A 257 26.55 8.88 6.84
C ALA A 257 25.42 8.62 5.82
N MET A 258 24.26 9.26 6.02
CA MET A 258 23.07 9.14 5.17
C MET A 258 22.63 7.69 4.90
N SER A 259 22.61 6.87 5.96
CA SER A 259 22.19 5.47 5.90
C SER A 259 21.04 5.14 6.86
N PRO A 260 19.91 5.87 6.78
CA PRO A 260 18.75 5.57 7.62
C PRO A 260 18.20 4.15 7.37
N ASP A 261 18.47 3.60 6.19
CA ASP A 261 18.10 2.24 5.82
C ASP A 261 18.98 1.14 6.45
N PHE A 262 19.98 1.49 7.27
CA PHE A 262 20.78 0.53 8.04
C PHE A 262 20.37 0.49 9.53
N ASN A 263 19.37 1.27 9.93
CA ASN A 263 18.89 1.33 11.30
C ASN A 263 17.62 0.50 11.44
N VAL A 264 17.67 -0.52 12.29
CA VAL A 264 16.51 -1.40 12.55
C VAL A 264 15.32 -0.62 13.11
N HIS A 265 15.57 0.43 13.93
CA HIS A 265 14.50 1.28 14.45
C HIS A 265 13.82 2.09 13.35
N ASP A 266 14.57 2.64 12.38
CA ASP A 266 14.00 3.37 11.25
C ASP A 266 13.27 2.46 10.26
N LEU A 267 13.71 1.21 10.11
CA LEU A 267 13.09 0.24 9.20
C LEU A 267 11.84 -0.43 9.80
N GLY A 268 11.84 -0.72 11.09
CA GLY A 268 10.76 -1.45 11.77
C GLY A 268 9.96 -0.54 12.69
N PHE A 269 10.50 -0.29 13.88
CA PHE A 269 9.78 0.31 15.00
C PHE A 269 9.16 1.68 14.69
N PHE A 270 9.95 2.64 14.18
CA PHE A 270 9.44 3.97 13.84
C PHE A 270 8.51 3.96 12.63
N ASN A 271 8.74 3.08 11.65
CA ASN A 271 7.79 2.89 10.54
C ASN A 271 6.44 2.39 11.05
N ALA A 272 6.42 1.50 12.05
CA ALA A 272 5.19 1.03 12.68
C ALA A 272 4.47 2.20 13.39
N ILE A 273 5.17 2.96 14.24
CA ILE A 273 4.60 4.13 14.92
C ILE A 273 4.03 5.15 13.94
N GLN A 274 4.76 5.49 12.88
CA GLN A 274 4.28 6.43 11.86
C GLN A 274 3.02 5.90 11.15
N SER A 275 2.95 4.59 10.86
CA SER A 275 1.75 3.98 10.28
C SER A 275 0.53 4.13 11.19
N LEU A 276 0.69 3.90 12.50
CA LEU A 276 -0.36 4.12 13.49
C LEU A 276 -0.78 5.60 13.57
N GLN A 277 0.18 6.52 13.58
CA GLN A 277 -0.08 7.97 13.58
C GLN A 277 -0.83 8.44 12.32
N HIS A 278 -0.58 7.84 11.16
CA HIS A 278 -1.30 8.18 9.93
C HIS A 278 -2.75 7.68 9.91
N GLN A 279 -3.04 6.59 10.63
CA GLN A 279 -4.39 6.04 10.76
C GLN A 279 -5.20 6.74 11.85
N THR A 280 -4.51 7.28 12.86
CA THR A 280 -5.13 7.92 14.03
C THR A 280 -5.02 9.43 13.87
N ALA A 281 -6.14 10.13 13.66
CA ALA A 281 -6.13 11.59 13.71
C ALA A 281 -5.82 12.02 15.14
N VAL A 282 -4.54 12.29 15.44
CA VAL A 282 -4.12 12.81 16.74
C VAL A 282 -4.67 14.23 16.87
N ARG A 283 -5.83 14.35 17.53
CA ARG A 283 -6.53 15.62 17.73
C ARG A 283 -6.09 16.36 19.01
N THR A 284 -5.11 15.81 19.75
CA THR A 284 -4.67 16.37 21.03
C THR A 284 -3.23 15.97 21.34
N ILE A 285 -2.42 16.94 21.79
CA ILE A 285 -1.19 16.68 22.53
C ILE A 285 -1.64 16.44 23.98
N GLY A 286 -1.76 15.17 24.40
CA GLY A 286 -2.27 14.80 25.72
C GLY A 286 -1.87 13.38 26.10
N THR A 287 -1.50 13.22 27.36
CA THR A 287 -0.84 12.07 28.02
C THR A 287 -1.69 10.79 28.02
N GLU A 288 -1.10 9.67 27.57
CA GLU A 288 -1.63 8.34 27.88
C GLU A 288 -1.09 7.89 29.25
N GLU A 289 -2.01 7.52 30.14
CA GLU A 289 -1.75 6.76 31.36
C GLU A 289 -1.56 5.28 30.99
N VAL A 290 -0.41 4.72 31.39
CA VAL A 290 -0.24 3.30 31.76
C VAL A 290 0.70 3.24 32.96
#